data_AF-E6ZU35-F1
#
_entry.id   AF-E6ZU35-F1
#
_cell.length_a   1.000
_cell.length_b   1.000
_cell.length_c   1.000
_cell.angle_alpha   90.00
_cell.angle_beta   90.00
_cell.angle_gamma   90.00
#
_symmetry.space_group_name_H-M   'P 1'
#
loop_
_entity.id
_entity.type
_entity.pdbx_description
1 polymer ?
#
loop_
_entity_poly.entity_id
_entity_poly.type
_entity_poly.pdbx_seq_one_letter_code
_entity_poly.pdbx_strand_id
1 'polypeptide(L)'
;MTDSSASSSLQTRLTTTFPQTASLSRQDLEALAYDDLPASQQQPQQREETITPNQAYFEAFFHSLPQTQALYREHADLLRSNEAKAQRNLERQAPLEALRIETQQLFDRAKALEAEWASREVQLNEAQKRFNPSALHFSLTQSASKLNDRSEHLANAFVEGLPYPKDDSGTAEEAMVDEASFVRRYKQQRLLYHKRRLVADRWARNQVHWTD
;
A
#
# COMPACT_ATOMS: atom_id res chain seq x y z
N MET A 1 -18.88 80.57 29.80
CA MET A 1 -19.35 79.17 29.86
C MET A 1 -19.83 78.82 28.46
N THR A 2 -19.01 78.08 27.73
CA THR A 2 -19.23 77.73 26.33
C THR A 2 -19.15 76.21 26.24
N ASP A 3 -20.29 75.54 26.22
CA ASP A 3 -20.36 74.15 25.78
C ASP A 3 -21.28 74.11 24.56
N SER A 4 -20.62 74.00 23.41
CA SER A 4 -21.23 73.84 22.10
C SER A 4 -21.63 72.38 21.95
N SER A 5 -22.93 72.09 22.03
CA SER A 5 -23.50 70.77 21.75
C SER A 5 -23.38 70.49 20.25
N ALA A 6 -22.28 69.86 19.85
CA ALA A 6 -22.08 69.35 18.50
C ALA A 6 -23.02 68.15 18.24
N SER A 7 -24.26 68.46 17.88
CA SER A 7 -25.21 67.51 17.32
C SER A 7 -24.79 67.18 15.88
N SER A 8 -23.76 66.36 15.69
CA SER A 8 -23.41 65.86 14.36
C SER A 8 -24.43 64.79 13.94
N SER A 9 -25.54 65.24 13.36
CA SER A 9 -26.51 64.36 12.70
C SER A 9 -25.83 63.72 11.48
N LEU A 10 -25.38 62.47 11.61
CA LEU A 10 -24.89 61.68 10.48
C LEU A 10 -26.06 61.46 9.50
N GLN A 11 -26.08 62.22 8.40
CA GLN A 11 -27.05 62.07 7.32
C GLN A 11 -26.81 60.74 6.60
N THR A 12 -27.54 59.71 7.02
CA THR A 12 -27.66 58.44 6.32
C THR A 12 -28.90 58.44 5.43
N ARG A 13 -28.94 57.55 4.43
CA ARG A 13 -30.13 57.38 3.57
C ARG A 13 -31.42 57.10 4.38
N LEU A 14 -31.29 56.54 5.59
CA LEU A 14 -32.40 56.31 6.50
C LEU A 14 -32.88 57.61 7.17
N THR A 15 -31.99 58.48 7.62
CA THR A 15 -32.37 59.80 8.16
C THR A 15 -32.97 60.73 7.09
N THR A 16 -32.69 60.49 5.80
CA THR A 16 -33.35 61.21 4.71
C THR A 16 -34.75 60.67 4.38
N THR A 17 -35.00 59.36 4.55
CA THR A 17 -36.32 58.77 4.31
C THR A 17 -37.23 58.82 5.54
N PHE A 18 -36.66 58.83 6.74
CA PHE A 18 -37.36 58.87 8.02
C PHE A 18 -36.68 59.87 8.97
N PRO A 19 -36.94 61.19 8.83
CA PRO A 19 -36.27 62.24 9.60
C PRO A 19 -36.46 62.12 11.12
N GLN A 20 -37.53 61.45 11.56
CA GLN A 20 -37.83 61.17 12.97
C GLN A 20 -36.81 60.24 13.64
N THR A 21 -36.04 59.48 12.87
CA THR A 21 -34.99 58.60 13.39
C THR A 21 -33.71 59.35 13.76
N ALA A 22 -33.51 60.56 13.21
CA ALA A 22 -32.35 61.40 13.49
C ALA A 22 -32.39 62.01 14.91
N SER A 23 -33.56 62.05 15.54
CA SER A 23 -33.79 62.61 16.88
C SER A 23 -33.81 61.56 18.00
N LEU A 24 -33.71 60.26 17.67
CA LEU A 24 -33.73 59.21 18.68
C LEU A 24 -32.44 59.26 19.49
N SER A 25 -32.57 59.47 20.79
CA SER A 25 -31.46 59.43 21.73
C SER A 25 -31.04 57.99 22.00
N ARG A 26 -29.84 57.81 22.57
CA ARG A 26 -29.37 56.49 23.02
C ARG A 26 -30.37 55.81 23.98
N GLN A 27 -31.05 56.58 24.83
CA GLN A 27 -32.06 56.08 25.76
C GLN A 27 -33.32 55.59 25.04
N ASP A 28 -33.71 56.24 23.93
CA ASP A 28 -34.88 55.83 23.14
C ASP A 28 -34.61 54.51 22.38
N LEU A 29 -33.38 54.31 21.91
CA LEU A 29 -32.95 53.05 21.30
C LEU A 29 -32.85 51.91 22.32
N GLU A 30 -32.43 52.22 23.55
CA GLU A 30 -32.45 51.26 24.67
C GLU A 30 -33.89 50.90 25.02
N ALA A 31 -34.82 51.86 25.13
CA ALA A 31 -36.23 51.59 25.41
C ALA A 31 -36.89 50.68 24.35
N LEU A 32 -36.59 50.90 23.05
CA LEU A 32 -37.06 50.04 21.95
C LEU A 32 -36.48 48.61 22.00
N ALA A 33 -35.28 48.43 22.56
CA ALA A 33 -34.66 47.11 22.73
C ALA A 33 -35.10 46.37 24.00
N TYR A 34 -35.66 47.09 24.99
CA TYR A 34 -36.04 46.57 26.31
C TYR A 34 -37.56 46.53 26.56
N ASP A 35 -38.41 46.74 25.55
CA ASP A 35 -39.89 46.68 25.65
C ASP A 35 -40.46 45.32 26.14
N ASP A 36 -39.60 44.33 26.45
CA ASP A 36 -39.95 42.94 26.76
C ASP A 36 -39.70 42.50 28.22
N LEU A 37 -39.67 43.42 29.21
CA LEU A 37 -39.75 43.04 30.64
C LEU A 37 -40.74 43.93 31.41
N PRO A 38 -41.82 43.32 31.96
CA PRO A 38 -41.62 42.45 33.12
C PRO A 38 -42.21 41.05 32.97
N ALA A 39 -41.36 40.05 33.19
CA ALA A 39 -41.77 38.68 33.50
C ALA A 39 -42.42 38.62 34.89
N SER A 40 -43.70 38.97 34.97
CA SER A 40 -44.53 38.53 36.08
C SER A 40 -45.97 38.37 35.63
N GLN A 41 -46.33 37.09 35.45
CA GLN A 41 -47.68 36.53 35.40
C GLN A 41 -48.44 36.67 34.07
N GLN A 42 -48.28 35.70 33.16
CA GLN A 42 -49.38 35.17 32.34
C GLN A 42 -49.03 33.82 31.68
N GLN A 43 -50.08 33.03 31.46
CA GLN A 43 -50.18 31.58 31.27
C GLN A 43 -49.62 31.01 29.94
N PRO A 44 -49.46 29.67 29.81
CA PRO A 44 -48.89 29.02 28.63
C PRO A 44 -49.94 28.85 27.52
N GLN A 45 -50.39 29.95 26.92
CA GLN A 45 -51.15 29.91 25.68
C GLN A 45 -50.39 30.69 24.62
N GLN A 46 -49.91 29.94 23.62
CA GLN A 46 -49.58 30.41 22.27
C GLN A 46 -48.88 31.78 22.25
N ARG A 47 -47.56 31.78 22.51
CA ARG A 47 -46.69 32.83 21.97
C ARG A 47 -46.75 32.73 20.46
N GLU A 48 -47.75 33.34 19.85
CA GLU A 48 -47.56 33.88 18.52
C GLU A 48 -46.44 34.91 18.68
N GLU A 49 -45.32 34.70 18.01
CA GLU A 49 -44.22 35.67 17.90
C GLU A 49 -44.73 36.88 17.09
N THR A 50 -45.71 37.60 17.64
CA THR A 50 -46.18 38.85 17.06
C THR A 50 -45.11 39.88 17.34
N ILE A 51 -44.16 40.01 16.40
CA ILE A 51 -43.15 41.06 16.39
C ILE A 51 -43.90 42.37 16.63
N THR A 52 -43.67 42.98 17.79
CA THR A 52 -44.31 44.27 18.10
C THR A 52 -43.82 45.28 17.07
N PRO A 53 -44.64 46.27 16.67
CA PRO A 53 -44.22 47.26 15.68
C PRO A 53 -42.92 47.97 16.10
N ASN A 54 -42.71 48.17 17.40
CA ASN A 54 -41.47 48.72 17.97
C ASN A 54 -40.25 47.81 17.74
N GLN A 55 -40.40 46.50 17.94
CA GLN A 55 -39.35 45.51 17.68
C GLN A 55 -39.03 45.40 16.19
N ALA A 56 -40.05 45.42 15.32
CA ALA A 56 -39.85 45.46 13.86
C ALA A 56 -39.11 46.73 13.42
N TYR A 57 -39.42 47.89 14.03
CA TYR A 57 -38.73 49.15 13.78
C TYR A 57 -37.27 49.11 14.24
N PHE A 58 -36.99 48.56 15.42
CA PHE A 58 -35.63 48.39 15.93
C PHE A 58 -34.82 47.44 15.04
N GLU A 59 -35.38 46.30 14.66
CA GLU A 59 -34.74 45.37 13.72
C GLU A 59 -34.45 46.05 12.38
N ALA A 60 -35.43 46.74 11.79
CA ALA A 60 -35.23 47.46 10.54
C ALA A 60 -34.13 48.53 10.65
N PHE A 61 -34.06 49.26 11.77
CA PHE A 61 -32.99 50.22 12.04
C PHE A 61 -31.63 49.52 12.21
N PHE A 62 -31.56 48.44 12.97
CA PHE A 62 -30.35 47.67 13.20
C PHE A 62 -29.79 47.07 11.90
N HIS A 63 -30.66 46.50 11.04
CA HIS A 63 -30.29 45.99 9.72
C HIS A 63 -29.97 47.10 8.69
N SER A 64 -30.30 48.36 8.99
CA SER A 64 -29.93 49.49 8.15
C SER A 64 -28.49 49.99 8.39
N LEU A 65 -27.90 49.63 9.54
CA LEU A 65 -26.55 50.06 9.89
C LEU A 65 -25.53 49.48 8.88
N PRO A 66 -24.58 50.28 8.37
CA PRO A 66 -23.65 49.82 7.36
C PRO A 66 -22.71 48.70 7.86
N GLN A 67 -22.37 48.71 9.16
CA GLN A 67 -21.54 47.69 9.79
C GLN A 67 -22.27 46.34 9.88
N THR A 68 -23.55 46.33 10.27
CA THR A 68 -24.35 45.09 10.33
C THR A 68 -24.60 44.56 8.92
N GLN A 69 -24.88 45.41 7.94
CA GLN A 69 -24.99 44.99 6.53
C GLN A 69 -23.68 44.39 5.99
N ALA A 70 -22.52 44.96 6.34
CA ALA A 70 -21.23 44.40 5.96
C ALA A 70 -21.04 43.00 6.58
N LEU A 71 -21.35 42.84 7.88
CA LEU A 71 -21.28 41.54 8.55
C LEU A 71 -22.22 40.50 7.93
N TYR A 72 -23.46 40.88 7.57
CA TYR A 72 -24.38 39.96 6.89
C TYR A 72 -23.86 39.52 5.51
N ARG A 73 -23.22 40.42 4.77
CA ARG A 73 -22.59 40.09 3.47
C ARG A 73 -21.42 39.15 3.66
N GLU A 74 -20.52 39.44 4.58
CA GLU A 74 -19.38 38.59 4.92
C GLU A 74 -19.85 37.20 5.38
N HIS A 75 -20.86 37.14 6.23
CA HIS A 75 -21.46 35.88 6.68
C HIS A 75 -22.07 35.09 5.51
N ALA A 76 -22.81 35.75 4.62
CA ALA A 76 -23.38 35.10 3.43
C ALA A 76 -22.30 34.63 2.43
N ASP A 77 -21.19 35.36 2.30
CA ASP A 77 -20.04 34.94 1.51
C ASP A 77 -19.34 33.72 2.13
N LEU A 78 -19.18 33.70 3.45
CA LEU A 78 -18.62 32.56 4.19
C LEU A 78 -19.49 31.31 4.07
N LEU A 79 -20.82 31.44 4.19
CA LEU A 79 -21.76 30.35 3.99
C LEU A 79 -21.65 29.76 2.59
N ARG A 80 -21.69 30.60 1.55
CA ARG A 80 -21.52 30.16 0.15
C ARG A 80 -20.17 29.46 -0.06
N SER A 81 -19.10 29.97 0.55
CA SER A 81 -17.78 29.34 0.50
C SER A 81 -17.75 27.97 1.19
N ASN A 82 -18.42 27.84 2.33
CA ASN A 82 -18.52 26.58 3.06
C ASN A 82 -19.32 25.54 2.27
N GLU A 83 -20.48 25.93 1.73
CA GLU A 83 -21.32 25.08 0.88
C GLU A 83 -20.55 24.59 -0.36
N ALA A 84 -19.81 25.48 -1.04
CA ALA A 84 -18.98 25.11 -2.18
C ALA A 84 -17.86 24.12 -1.80
N LYS A 85 -17.26 24.26 -0.60
CA LYS A 85 -16.27 23.30 -0.09
C LYS A 85 -16.91 21.96 0.25
N ALA A 86 -18.09 21.97 0.86
CA ALA A 86 -18.84 20.76 1.19
C ALA A 86 -19.21 19.98 -0.08
N GLN A 87 -19.71 20.66 -1.12
CA GLN A 87 -20.00 20.06 -2.42
C GLN A 87 -18.77 19.41 -3.04
N ARG A 88 -17.63 20.11 -3.07
CA ARG A 88 -16.36 19.56 -3.58
C ARG A 88 -15.88 18.33 -2.79
N ASN A 89 -16.11 18.30 -1.47
CA ASN A 89 -15.76 17.15 -0.65
C ASN A 89 -16.64 15.95 -0.99
N LEU A 90 -17.95 16.16 -1.15
CA LEU A 90 -18.91 15.12 -1.53
C LEU A 90 -18.60 14.56 -2.93
N GLU A 91 -18.31 15.43 -3.90
CA GLU A 91 -17.89 15.03 -5.25
C GLU A 91 -16.63 14.14 -5.25
N ARG A 92 -15.70 14.40 -4.32
CA ARG A 92 -14.45 13.64 -4.20
C ARG A 92 -14.59 12.35 -3.40
N GLN A 93 -15.65 12.18 -2.62
CA GLN A 93 -15.80 11.02 -1.75
C GLN A 93 -15.84 9.72 -2.56
N ALA A 94 -16.71 9.63 -3.57
CA ALA A 94 -16.86 8.44 -4.39
C ALA A 94 -15.55 8.01 -5.12
N PRO A 95 -14.81 8.89 -5.82
CA PRO A 95 -13.56 8.48 -6.46
C PRO A 95 -12.47 8.12 -5.45
N LEU A 96 -12.43 8.74 -4.27
CA LEU A 96 -11.48 8.37 -3.21
C LEU A 96 -11.79 7.01 -2.61
N GLU A 97 -13.06 6.70 -2.39
CA GLU A 97 -13.50 5.37 -1.92
C GLU A 97 -13.20 4.30 -2.97
N ALA A 98 -13.45 4.57 -4.26
CA ALA A 98 -13.10 3.66 -5.34
C ALA A 98 -11.58 3.39 -5.38
N LEU A 99 -10.76 4.44 -5.31
CA LEU A 99 -9.30 4.32 -5.27
C LEU A 99 -8.81 3.55 -4.03
N ARG A 100 -9.45 3.77 -2.87
CA ARG A 100 -9.14 3.02 -1.64
C ARG A 100 -9.43 1.54 -1.80
N ILE A 101 -10.54 1.18 -2.44
CA ILE A 101 -10.88 -0.24 -2.68
C ILE A 101 -9.89 -0.86 -3.66
N GLU A 102 -9.57 -0.16 -4.76
CA GLU A 102 -8.60 -0.65 -5.75
C GLU A 102 -7.22 -0.87 -5.13
N THR A 103 -6.71 0.12 -4.38
CA THR A 103 -5.42 0.01 -3.70
C THR A 103 -5.40 -1.10 -2.67
N GLN A 104 -6.49 -1.31 -1.92
CA GLN A 104 -6.62 -2.42 -1.00
C GLN A 104 -6.55 -3.77 -1.75
N GLN A 105 -7.28 -3.93 -2.85
CA GLN A 105 -7.25 -5.15 -3.66
C GLN A 105 -5.85 -5.44 -4.23
N LEU A 106 -5.16 -4.41 -4.74
CA LEU A 106 -3.81 -4.54 -5.26
C LEU A 106 -2.81 -4.90 -4.15
N PHE A 107 -2.97 -4.31 -2.96
CA PHE A 107 -2.15 -4.63 -1.80
C PHE A 107 -2.36 -6.07 -1.34
N ASP A 108 -3.62 -6.52 -1.22
CA ASP A 108 -3.96 -7.88 -0.82
C ASP A 108 -3.42 -8.90 -1.83
N ARG A 109 -3.51 -8.59 -3.13
CA ARG A 109 -2.91 -9.41 -4.20
C ARG A 109 -1.38 -9.48 -4.08
N ALA A 110 -0.73 -8.34 -3.84
CA ALA A 110 0.73 -8.31 -3.66
C ALA A 110 1.14 -9.13 -2.44
N LYS A 111 0.41 -9.04 -1.33
CA LYS A 111 0.65 -9.85 -0.13
C LYS A 111 0.42 -11.34 -0.34
N ALA A 112 -0.59 -11.73 -1.11
CA ALA A 112 -0.78 -13.12 -1.50
C ALA A 112 0.40 -13.65 -2.33
N LEU A 113 0.88 -12.88 -3.30
CA LEU A 113 2.04 -13.26 -4.12
C LEU A 113 3.34 -13.33 -3.30
N GLU A 114 3.53 -12.42 -2.34
CA GLU A 114 4.67 -12.44 -1.41
C GLU A 114 4.63 -13.72 -0.55
N ALA A 115 3.45 -14.14 -0.08
CA ALA A 115 3.30 -15.39 0.64
C ALA A 115 3.59 -16.62 -0.24
N GLU A 116 3.13 -16.62 -1.50
CA GLU A 116 3.44 -17.68 -2.46
C GLU A 116 4.93 -17.76 -2.81
N TRP A 117 5.63 -16.61 -2.82
CA TRP A 117 7.04 -16.52 -3.20
C TRP A 117 7.91 -17.42 -2.34
N ALA A 118 7.71 -17.42 -1.02
CA ALA A 118 8.49 -18.26 -0.10
C ALA A 118 8.42 -19.75 -0.46
N SER A 119 7.23 -20.26 -0.82
CA SER A 119 7.07 -21.65 -1.27
C SER A 119 7.77 -21.90 -2.61
N ARG A 120 7.63 -20.97 -3.57
CA ARG A 120 8.27 -21.11 -4.89
C ARG A 120 9.79 -21.06 -4.79
N GLU A 121 10.33 -20.23 -3.91
CA GLU A 121 11.77 -20.13 -3.66
C GLU A 121 12.33 -21.43 -3.06
N VAL A 122 11.60 -22.07 -2.15
CA VAL A 122 11.98 -23.40 -1.64
C VAL A 122 12.00 -24.44 -2.77
N GLN A 123 10.96 -24.47 -3.62
CA GLN A 123 10.89 -25.40 -4.76
C GLN A 123 12.02 -25.15 -5.77
N LEU A 124 12.31 -23.88 -6.07
CA LEU A 124 13.42 -23.49 -6.94
C LEU A 124 14.76 -23.95 -6.36
N ASN A 125 15.01 -23.65 -5.09
CA ASN A 125 16.23 -24.06 -4.40
C ASN A 125 16.37 -25.58 -4.40
N GLU A 126 15.29 -26.33 -4.15
CA GLU A 126 15.31 -27.79 -4.19
C GLU A 126 15.62 -28.34 -5.59
N ALA A 127 15.00 -27.79 -6.64
CA ALA A 127 15.31 -28.16 -8.01
C ALA A 127 16.77 -27.82 -8.38
N GLN A 128 17.27 -26.67 -7.95
CA GLN A 128 18.62 -26.17 -8.22
C GLN A 128 19.71 -26.87 -7.41
N LYS A 129 19.42 -27.44 -6.23
CA LYS A 129 20.40 -28.16 -5.38
C LYS A 129 21.22 -29.17 -6.17
N ARG A 130 20.60 -29.88 -7.13
CA ARG A 130 21.26 -30.91 -7.95
C ARG A 130 22.19 -30.34 -9.03
N PHE A 131 21.96 -29.10 -9.43
CA PHE A 131 22.72 -28.40 -10.47
C PHE A 131 23.72 -27.39 -9.89
N ASN A 132 23.75 -27.22 -8.56
CA ASN A 132 24.77 -26.42 -7.90
C ASN A 132 26.16 -26.98 -8.24
N PRO A 133 27.15 -26.13 -8.59
CA PRO A 133 28.52 -26.57 -8.89
C PRO A 133 29.11 -27.55 -7.88
N SER A 134 28.83 -27.36 -6.58
CA SER A 134 29.29 -28.26 -5.51
C SER A 134 28.64 -29.64 -5.59
N ALA A 135 27.33 -29.73 -5.85
CA ALA A 135 26.60 -30.98 -6.01
C ALA A 135 27.02 -31.73 -7.28
N LEU A 136 27.27 -31.01 -8.38
CA LEU A 136 27.81 -31.58 -9.61
C LEU A 136 29.23 -32.12 -9.42
N HIS A 137 30.10 -31.38 -8.72
CA HIS A 137 31.46 -31.83 -8.39
C HIS A 137 31.46 -33.06 -7.48
N PHE A 138 30.59 -33.06 -6.45
CA PHE A 138 30.39 -34.21 -5.58
C PHE A 138 29.90 -35.43 -6.36
N SER A 139 28.90 -35.26 -7.23
CA SER A 139 28.37 -36.31 -8.11
C SER A 139 29.45 -36.87 -9.04
N LEU A 140 30.27 -36.01 -9.64
CA LEU A 140 31.40 -36.41 -10.48
C LEU A 140 32.40 -37.26 -9.69
N THR A 141 32.79 -36.79 -8.50
CA THR A 141 33.72 -37.48 -7.61
C THR A 141 33.17 -38.84 -7.17
N GLN A 142 31.91 -38.88 -6.74
CA GLN A 142 31.22 -40.12 -6.36
C GLN A 142 31.15 -41.09 -7.54
N SER A 143 30.86 -40.60 -8.75
CA SER A 143 30.81 -41.43 -9.95
C SER A 143 32.18 -42.00 -10.33
N ALA A 144 33.28 -41.29 -10.03
CA ALA A 144 34.63 -41.79 -10.22
C ALA A 144 34.95 -42.88 -9.19
N SER A 145 34.60 -42.69 -7.91
CA SER A 145 34.75 -43.74 -6.88
C SER A 145 33.97 -45.00 -7.23
N LYS A 146 32.70 -44.88 -7.63
CA LYS A 146 31.88 -46.01 -8.08
C LYS A 146 32.50 -46.77 -9.27
N LEU A 147 33.11 -46.04 -10.22
CA LEU A 147 33.83 -46.67 -11.33
C LEU A 147 35.09 -47.40 -10.87
N ASN A 148 35.82 -46.83 -9.91
CA ASN A 148 36.97 -47.48 -9.31
C ASN A 148 36.53 -48.81 -8.67
N ASP A 149 35.56 -48.76 -7.76
CA ASP A 149 35.07 -49.93 -7.02
C ASP A 149 34.55 -51.02 -7.98
N ARG A 150 33.83 -50.63 -9.03
CA ARG A 150 33.37 -51.57 -10.07
C ARG A 150 34.52 -52.18 -10.87
N SER A 151 35.56 -51.40 -11.17
CA SER A 151 36.74 -51.92 -11.88
C SER A 151 37.55 -52.88 -11.02
N GLU A 152 37.68 -52.61 -9.72
CA GLU A 152 38.33 -53.51 -8.76
C GLU A 152 37.49 -54.79 -8.58
N HIS A 153 36.15 -54.67 -8.51
CA HIS A 153 35.27 -55.83 -8.42
C HIS A 153 35.33 -56.72 -9.67
N LEU A 154 35.40 -56.11 -10.87
CA LEU A 154 35.63 -56.83 -12.13
C LEU A 154 36.99 -57.53 -12.14
N ALA A 155 38.04 -56.88 -11.66
CA ALA A 155 39.39 -57.46 -11.57
C ALA A 155 39.44 -58.63 -10.60
N ASN A 156 38.84 -58.49 -9.42
CA ASN A 156 38.76 -59.58 -8.43
C ASN A 156 37.97 -60.76 -8.99
N ALA A 157 36.84 -60.51 -9.65
CA ALA A 157 36.07 -61.58 -10.28
C ALA A 157 36.87 -62.32 -11.36
N PHE A 158 37.70 -61.62 -12.14
CA PHE A 158 38.58 -62.26 -13.13
C PHE A 158 39.66 -63.13 -12.48
N VAL A 159 40.31 -62.65 -11.42
CA VAL A 159 41.36 -63.39 -10.70
C VAL A 159 40.80 -64.62 -9.99
N GLU A 160 39.63 -64.49 -9.38
CA GLU A 160 38.97 -65.56 -8.62
C GLU A 160 38.17 -66.53 -9.52
N GLY A 161 38.08 -66.25 -10.83
CA GLY A 161 37.29 -67.05 -11.77
C GLY A 161 35.78 -66.98 -11.51
N LEU A 162 35.32 -65.93 -10.84
CA LEU A 162 33.93 -65.70 -10.51
C LEU A 162 33.18 -65.05 -11.69
N PRO A 163 31.85 -65.23 -11.79
CA PRO A 163 31.05 -64.56 -12.80
C PRO A 163 31.18 -63.04 -12.69
N TYR A 164 31.30 -62.36 -13.82
CA TYR A 164 31.41 -60.89 -13.82
C TYR A 164 30.13 -60.23 -13.33
N PRO A 165 30.26 -59.13 -12.57
CA PRO A 165 29.12 -58.35 -12.12
C PRO A 165 28.31 -57.86 -13.33
N LYS A 166 26.98 -58.00 -13.26
CA LYS A 166 26.10 -57.52 -14.33
C LYS A 166 26.25 -56.01 -14.49
N ASP A 167 26.42 -55.57 -15.73
CA ASP A 167 26.43 -54.15 -16.02
C ASP A 167 25.01 -53.57 -15.85
N ASP A 168 24.86 -52.33 -15.35
CA ASP A 168 23.56 -51.62 -15.19
C ASP A 168 22.71 -51.54 -16.48
N SER A 169 23.29 -51.88 -17.63
CA SER A 169 22.60 -51.95 -18.92
C SER A 169 21.70 -53.20 -19.07
N GLY A 170 21.80 -54.20 -18.18
CA GLY A 170 20.96 -55.41 -18.20
C GLY A 170 21.11 -56.30 -19.44
N THR A 171 22.01 -55.96 -20.37
CA THR A 171 22.18 -56.59 -21.69
C THR A 171 23.39 -57.51 -21.77
N ALA A 172 24.23 -57.56 -20.72
CA ALA A 172 25.31 -58.53 -20.66
C ALA A 172 24.75 -59.86 -20.14
N GLU A 173 24.54 -60.82 -21.06
CA GLU A 173 24.39 -62.23 -20.69
C GLU A 173 25.54 -62.63 -19.74
N GLU A 174 25.26 -63.56 -18.83
CA GLU A 174 26.24 -64.22 -17.96
C GLU A 174 27.24 -65.00 -18.84
N ALA A 175 28.09 -64.26 -19.53
CA ALA A 175 29.05 -64.78 -20.47
C ALA A 175 30.24 -65.28 -19.68
N MET A 176 30.31 -66.59 -19.55
CA MET A 176 31.49 -67.30 -19.12
C MET A 176 32.68 -66.89 -19.99
N VAL A 177 33.64 -66.22 -19.35
CA VAL A 177 35.10 -66.23 -19.58
C VAL A 177 35.56 -66.13 -21.03
N ASP A 178 35.64 -64.91 -21.53
CA ASP A 178 36.62 -64.56 -22.57
C ASP A 178 37.58 -63.50 -22.02
N GLU A 179 38.88 -63.80 -22.03
CA GLU A 179 39.95 -62.87 -21.63
C GLU A 179 39.87 -61.56 -22.42
N ALA A 180 39.53 -61.62 -23.71
CA ALA A 180 39.39 -60.42 -24.52
C ALA A 180 38.21 -59.54 -24.07
N SER A 181 37.14 -60.14 -23.55
CA SER A 181 35.98 -59.41 -23.00
C SER A 181 36.33 -58.69 -21.68
N PHE A 182 37.12 -59.33 -20.81
CA PHE A 182 37.64 -58.74 -19.58
C PHE A 182 38.49 -57.51 -19.89
N VAL A 183 39.52 -57.69 -20.72
CA VAL A 183 40.49 -56.65 -21.04
C VAL A 183 39.77 -55.43 -21.63
N ARG A 184 38.75 -55.65 -22.48
CA ARG A 184 37.94 -54.59 -23.07
C ARG A 184 37.15 -53.81 -22.01
N ARG A 185 36.39 -54.51 -21.16
CA ARG A 185 35.54 -53.90 -20.12
C ARG A 185 36.38 -53.17 -19.06
N TYR A 186 37.45 -53.81 -18.59
CA TYR A 186 38.36 -53.23 -17.60
C TYR A 186 39.05 -51.98 -18.13
N LYS A 187 39.61 -52.02 -19.35
CA LYS A 187 40.21 -50.83 -19.98
C LYS A 187 39.21 -49.69 -20.14
N GLN A 188 37.97 -49.99 -20.55
CA GLN A 188 36.92 -48.98 -20.69
C GLN A 188 36.59 -48.32 -19.34
N GLN A 189 36.40 -49.12 -18.28
CA GLN A 189 36.10 -48.60 -16.94
C GLN A 189 37.25 -47.77 -16.37
N ARG A 190 38.51 -48.23 -16.48
CA ARG A 190 39.69 -47.49 -16.01
C ARG A 190 39.92 -46.20 -16.80
N LEU A 191 39.72 -46.22 -18.12
CA LEU A 191 39.81 -45.02 -18.95
C LEU A 191 38.77 -43.97 -18.52
N LEU A 192 37.52 -44.37 -18.31
CA LEU A 192 36.47 -43.47 -17.82
C LEU A 192 36.75 -42.95 -16.41
N TYR A 193 37.24 -43.80 -15.51
CA TYR A 193 37.66 -43.42 -14.17
C TYR A 193 38.74 -42.32 -14.21
N HIS A 194 39.83 -42.54 -14.93
CA HIS A 194 40.92 -41.58 -15.02
C HIS A 194 40.48 -40.26 -15.66
N LYS A 195 39.62 -40.31 -16.70
CA LYS A 195 39.02 -39.11 -17.29
C LYS A 195 38.21 -38.32 -16.24
N ARG A 196 37.31 -38.98 -15.52
CA ARG A 196 36.46 -38.33 -14.51
C ARG A 196 37.29 -37.79 -13.34
N ARG A 197 38.30 -38.52 -12.88
CA ARG A 197 39.20 -38.06 -11.81
C ARG A 197 40.00 -36.83 -12.23
N LEU A 198 40.57 -36.83 -13.44
CA LEU A 198 41.30 -35.69 -13.97
C LEU A 198 40.40 -34.45 -14.07
N VAL A 199 39.16 -34.61 -14.54
CA VAL A 199 38.18 -33.51 -14.59
C VAL A 199 37.82 -33.03 -13.18
N ALA A 200 37.60 -33.95 -12.23
CA ALA A 200 37.30 -33.61 -10.84
C ALA A 200 38.45 -32.85 -10.15
N ASP A 201 39.70 -33.24 -10.41
CA ASP A 201 40.91 -32.59 -9.89
C ASP A 201 41.09 -31.19 -10.50
N ARG A 202 40.86 -31.04 -11.81
CA ARG A 202 40.87 -29.72 -12.47
C ARG A 202 39.77 -28.81 -11.93
N TRP A 203 38.58 -29.36 -11.67
CA TRP A 203 37.48 -28.61 -11.05
C TRP A 203 37.86 -28.16 -9.65
N ALA A 204 38.39 -29.04 -8.80
CA ALA A 204 38.83 -28.69 -7.45
C ALA A 204 39.89 -27.58 -7.42
N ARG A 205 40.66 -27.42 -8.51
CA ARG A 205 41.66 -26.35 -8.69
C ARG A 205 41.11 -25.11 -9.39
N ASN A 206 39.80 -25.04 -9.66
CA ASN A 206 39.16 -23.98 -10.45
C ASN A 206 39.74 -23.79 -11.86
N GLN A 207 40.27 -24.86 -12.46
CA GLN A 207 40.88 -24.88 -13.80
C GLN A 207 39.90 -25.40 -14.88
N VAL A 208 38.61 -25.44 -14.58
CA VAL A 208 37.57 -25.83 -15.55
C VAL A 208 37.06 -24.58 -16.24
N HIS A 209 37.22 -24.53 -17.55
CA HIS A 209 36.63 -23.51 -18.40
C HIS A 209 35.46 -24.17 -19.12
N TRP A 210 34.25 -23.68 -18.85
CA TRP A 210 33.08 -24.04 -19.64
C TRP A 210 33.13 -23.20 -20.91
N THR A 211 33.14 -23.83 -22.07
CA THR A 211 32.93 -23.12 -23.34
C THR A 211 31.45 -22.76 -23.43
N ASP A 212 31.14 -21.49 -23.60
CA ASP A 212 29.78 -20.98 -23.86
C ASP A 212 29.16 -21.61 -25.12
#